data_AF-A0A6M3LI93-F1
#
_entry.id   AF-A0A6M3LI93-F1
#
_cell.length_a   1.000
_cell.length_b   1.000
_cell.length_c   1.000
_cell.angle_alpha   90.00
_cell.angle_beta   90.00
_cell.angle_gamma   90.00
#
_symmetry.space_group_name_H-M   'P 1'
#
loop_
_entity.id
_entity.type
_entity.pdbx_description
1 polymer ?
#
loop_
_entity_poly.entity_id
_entity_poly.type
_entity_poly.pdbx_seq_one_letter_code
_entity_poly.pdbx_strand_id
1 'polypeptide(L)'
;MANYFVDSSTGSDLDNGTTMDLAWDTLEYALESGGLSAGDSVWVRRIHSEIPVSDIAAAYDGTAGAPISVIGWPRAAIPNTTITQADWTNGNPLVDNVVGITPDREKHIGRYCTAPDGKQYFITAIIWEAGVDGMAGGAEFAIGDILTNVTQTKKGKVWGFTNNLDTTGTIQYVRDSSSVWVDNDNITSDGGGDAEIDAGGETAVGFLIDREYPGSTVTGVNGKFQIEADDDWYDDMGTQYGFDDSGWTIKEAAYDADAHDLPVIDFNAGAYQFYWNVRLYWVLKNLEVKNSADTSGNICNGHGRNFSVIGCLLKTASNVTHYQAVNDFHYLERIIIEGSGAGAVQTGMLIRASSYVCLKAVAIYNCGDYGINMQGNVASKNTNVGIEMANGDVELYFNYSENFKGKDVNLGGTNGYIGNYSYCGKKVSADIGNFQKVLGDHFGWRLGGSVGANGLWRNVDVGDANAPSAASPAGSTTDLIALYPNVSGYEFIEDWAVKVAEWKIWASAAAETYTVYLQNNMGVTLNDTTAKDNIWLKLTYIDTYDDATEYNKTELFSTEIDILQRADDEDWDSLTIASHTPAVAGWAILELYISKYVASGQIYIDPRWA
;
A
#
# COMPACT_ATOMS: atom_id res chain seq x y z
N MET A 1 14.09 19.06 26.96
CA MET A 1 13.24 17.92 26.66
C MET A 1 12.42 17.69 27.90
N ALA A 2 11.31 18.41 27.99
CA ALA A 2 10.29 18.20 29.00
C ALA A 2 9.29 17.15 28.51
N ASN A 3 8.72 16.41 29.45
CA ASN A 3 7.59 15.53 29.20
C ASN A 3 6.33 16.24 29.67
N TYR A 4 5.36 16.32 28.78
CA TYR A 4 4.02 16.82 29.03
C TYR A 4 3.01 15.68 28.94
N PHE A 5 1.86 15.81 29.59
CA PHE A 5 0.82 14.80 29.70
C PHE A 5 -0.52 15.40 29.31
N VAL A 6 -1.30 14.64 28.53
CA VAL A 6 -2.68 14.95 28.15
C VAL A 6 -3.60 13.84 28.65
N ASP A 7 -4.62 14.22 29.39
CA ASP A 7 -5.61 13.31 29.98
C ASP A 7 -6.95 14.01 30.17
N SER A 8 -7.93 13.69 29.32
CA SER A 8 -9.25 14.34 29.37
C SER A 8 -10.11 13.93 30.57
N SER A 9 -9.66 12.95 31.37
CA SER A 9 -10.38 12.52 32.57
C SER A 9 -10.01 13.32 33.81
N THR A 10 -8.79 13.89 33.85
CA THR A 10 -8.25 14.55 35.03
C THR A 10 -7.50 15.86 34.77
N GLY A 11 -7.24 16.19 33.50
CA GLY A 11 -6.48 17.35 33.08
C GLY A 11 -7.25 18.67 33.12
N SER A 12 -6.50 19.76 33.02
CA SER A 12 -7.01 21.12 32.85
C SER A 12 -6.10 21.92 31.92
N ASP A 13 -6.67 22.61 30.95
CA ASP A 13 -5.91 23.48 30.03
C ASP A 13 -5.37 24.77 30.70
N LEU A 14 -5.56 24.92 32.01
CA LEU A 14 -4.89 25.95 32.82
C LEU A 14 -3.58 25.45 33.45
N ASP A 15 -3.31 24.15 33.40
CA ASP A 15 -2.13 23.54 33.98
C ASP A 15 -0.93 23.61 33.02
N ASN A 16 0.19 23.00 33.42
CA ASN A 16 1.44 23.06 32.67
C ASN A 16 1.78 21.76 31.93
N GLY A 17 0.95 20.73 32.05
CA GLY A 17 1.15 19.43 31.43
C GLY A 17 2.27 18.58 32.04
N THR A 18 3.06 19.06 33.00
CA THR A 18 4.36 18.40 33.34
C THR A 18 4.27 17.14 34.19
N THR A 19 3.11 16.84 34.76
CA THR A 19 2.85 15.66 35.59
C THR A 19 1.41 15.20 35.38
N MET A 20 1.09 13.94 35.73
CA MET A 20 -0.28 13.44 35.66
C MET A 20 -1.29 14.27 36.47
N ASP A 21 -0.88 14.82 37.62
CA ASP A 21 -1.75 15.67 38.46
C ASP A 21 -1.92 17.10 37.90
N LEU A 22 -1.14 17.48 36.89
CA LEU A 22 -1.15 18.78 36.21
C LEU A 22 -1.25 18.60 34.69
N ALA A 23 -1.91 17.53 34.24
CA ALA A 23 -2.05 17.22 32.83
C ALA A 23 -2.93 18.25 32.12
N TRP A 24 -2.73 18.47 30.83
CA TRP A 24 -3.67 19.21 30.00
C TRP A 24 -4.91 18.36 29.69
N ASP A 25 -6.06 19.02 29.50
CA ASP A 25 -7.33 18.34 29.20
C ASP A 25 -7.38 17.91 27.73
N THR A 26 -6.84 18.75 26.85
CA THR A 26 -6.90 18.55 25.39
C THR A 26 -5.52 18.47 24.74
N LEU A 27 -5.44 17.68 23.66
CA LEU A 27 -4.30 17.66 22.77
C LEU A 27 -4.25 18.93 21.91
N GLU A 28 -5.41 19.49 21.54
CA GLU A 28 -5.51 20.81 20.88
C GLU A 28 -4.73 21.87 21.67
N TYR A 29 -5.01 22.02 22.97
CA TYR A 29 -4.29 22.98 23.80
C TYR A 29 -2.77 22.71 23.84
N ALA A 30 -2.37 21.45 24.01
CA ALA A 30 -0.97 21.06 24.07
C ALA A 30 -0.19 21.50 22.82
N LEU A 31 -0.76 21.30 21.62
CA LEU A 31 -0.08 21.56 20.35
C LEU A 31 -0.14 23.02 19.90
N GLU A 32 -1.17 23.76 20.32
CA GLU A 32 -1.39 25.14 19.91
C GLU A 32 -0.85 26.15 20.92
N SER A 33 -0.99 25.85 22.21
CA SER A 33 -0.81 26.80 23.31
C SER A 33 0.08 26.29 24.45
N GLY A 34 0.49 25.02 24.44
CA GLY A 34 1.28 24.39 25.50
C GLY A 34 2.71 24.92 25.68
N GLY A 35 3.18 25.82 24.83
CA GLY A 35 4.51 26.43 24.95
C GLY A 35 5.67 25.45 24.68
N LEU A 36 5.46 24.47 23.78
CA LEU A 36 6.43 23.43 23.49
C LEU A 36 7.74 23.98 22.89
N SER A 37 8.84 23.33 23.23
CA SER A 37 10.17 23.59 22.68
C SER A 37 10.72 22.35 21.96
N ALA A 38 11.75 22.54 21.12
CA ALA A 38 12.39 21.45 20.41
C ALA A 38 12.88 20.33 21.36
N GLY A 39 12.50 19.09 21.06
CA GLY A 39 12.80 17.91 21.87
C GLY A 39 11.82 17.63 23.00
N ASP A 40 10.75 18.41 23.14
CA ASP A 40 9.70 18.10 24.11
C ASP A 40 8.79 16.97 23.60
N SER A 41 8.26 16.20 24.54
CA SER A 41 7.36 15.07 24.28
C SER A 41 6.01 15.31 24.97
N VAL A 42 4.92 15.07 24.26
CA VAL A 42 3.54 15.11 24.77
C VAL A 42 3.00 13.68 24.82
N TRP A 43 2.75 13.18 26.03
CA TRP A 43 2.25 11.84 26.31
C TRP A 43 0.73 11.87 26.48
N VAL A 44 0.01 11.20 25.58
CA VAL A 44 -1.45 11.17 25.58
C VAL A 44 -1.93 9.88 26.23
N ARG A 45 -2.75 9.99 27.28
CA ARG A 45 -3.26 8.82 28.02
C ARG A 45 -4.12 7.95 27.10
N ARG A 46 -4.03 6.61 27.23
CA ARG A 46 -4.79 5.64 26.40
C ARG A 46 -6.30 5.89 26.37
N ILE A 47 -6.88 6.16 27.53
CA ILE A 47 -8.33 6.42 27.67
C ILE A 47 -8.75 7.80 27.15
N HIS A 48 -7.80 8.62 26.68
CA HIS A 48 -8.11 9.92 26.12
C HIS A 48 -8.85 9.74 24.81
N SER A 49 -10.04 10.31 24.78
CA SER A 49 -10.85 10.47 23.58
C SER A 49 -11.17 11.95 23.48
N GLU A 50 -10.77 12.57 22.38
CA GLU A 50 -11.02 13.97 22.09
C GLU A 50 -11.87 14.08 20.83
N ILE A 51 -12.85 15.00 20.87
CA ILE A 51 -13.63 15.42 19.71
C ILE A 51 -13.33 16.89 19.46
N PRO A 52 -12.32 17.20 18.63
CA PRO A 52 -11.94 18.59 18.34
C PRO A 52 -13.09 19.34 17.67
N VAL A 53 -13.19 20.63 17.96
CA VAL A 53 -14.16 21.54 17.33
C VAL A 53 -13.50 22.46 16.30
N SER A 54 -12.21 22.26 16.04
CA SER A 54 -11.39 22.98 15.07
C SER A 54 -10.22 22.11 14.60
N ASP A 55 -9.43 22.59 13.63
CA ASP A 55 -8.18 21.92 13.26
C ASP A 55 -7.22 21.91 14.46
N ILE A 56 -6.55 20.79 14.72
CA ILE A 56 -5.43 20.77 15.68
C ILE A 56 -4.19 21.25 14.93
N ALA A 57 -3.86 22.53 15.05
CA ALA A 57 -2.82 23.17 14.26
C ALA A 57 -1.51 23.39 15.05
N ALA A 58 -0.48 22.59 14.77
CA ALA A 58 0.79 22.69 15.49
C ALA A 58 1.41 24.11 15.41
N ALA A 59 1.74 24.68 16.57
CA ALA A 59 2.27 26.05 16.68
C ALA A 59 3.80 26.13 16.77
N TYR A 60 4.48 25.00 17.02
CA TYR A 60 5.90 24.96 17.41
C TYR A 60 6.76 24.20 16.39
N ASP A 61 8.08 24.37 16.49
CA ASP A 61 9.07 23.70 15.64
C ASP A 61 10.04 22.87 16.49
N GLY A 62 10.31 21.65 16.04
CA GLY A 62 11.42 20.84 16.50
C GLY A 62 12.72 21.18 15.76
N THR A 63 13.74 20.34 15.96
CA THR A 63 14.97 20.34 15.17
C THR A 63 15.35 18.93 14.75
N ALA A 64 16.26 18.79 13.77
CA ALA A 64 16.71 17.48 13.31
C ALA A 64 17.29 16.58 14.42
N GLY A 65 17.89 17.16 15.47
CA GLY A 65 18.43 16.43 16.62
C GLY A 65 17.50 16.38 17.84
N ALA A 66 16.37 17.07 17.79
CA ALA A 66 15.41 17.19 18.89
C ALA A 66 14.02 17.48 18.31
N PRO A 67 13.37 16.49 17.67
CA PRO A 67 12.01 16.66 17.17
C PRO A 67 11.02 16.83 18.33
N ILE A 68 9.89 17.50 18.09
CA ILE A 68 8.77 17.49 19.04
C ILE A 68 7.97 16.21 18.79
N SER A 69 7.66 15.49 19.85
CA SER A 69 6.95 14.20 19.75
C SER A 69 5.59 14.26 20.43
N VAL A 70 4.57 13.70 19.78
CA VAL A 70 3.24 13.46 20.35
C VAL A 70 3.03 11.96 20.35
N ILE A 71 2.88 11.38 21.54
CA ILE A 71 3.03 9.95 21.76
C ILE A 71 1.84 9.45 22.56
N GLY A 72 1.08 8.51 21.99
CA GLY A 72 0.14 7.73 22.77
C GLY A 72 0.88 6.84 23.76
N TRP A 73 0.44 6.84 25.01
CA TRP A 73 1.07 6.08 26.10
C TRP A 73 1.31 4.61 25.69
N PRO A 74 2.47 3.99 25.90
CA PRO A 74 2.78 2.65 25.38
C PRO A 74 1.89 1.50 25.91
N ARG A 75 1.71 0.43 25.11
CA ARG A 75 1.13 -0.87 25.55
C ARG A 75 2.20 -1.79 26.13
N ALA A 76 1.83 -2.55 27.15
CA ALA A 76 2.62 -3.67 27.64
C ALA A 76 2.61 -4.86 26.65
N ALA A 77 3.69 -5.65 26.64
CA ALA A 77 3.77 -6.87 25.85
C ALA A 77 2.73 -7.92 26.32
N ILE A 78 2.15 -8.68 25.38
CA ILE A 78 1.37 -9.89 25.67
C ILE A 78 2.32 -11.09 25.48
N PRO A 79 2.83 -11.68 26.57
CA PRO A 79 3.82 -12.75 26.46
C PRO A 79 3.21 -14.01 25.86
N ASN A 80 4.05 -14.84 25.25
CA ASN A 80 3.65 -16.13 24.68
C ASN A 80 3.11 -17.12 25.73
N THR A 81 3.25 -16.85 27.02
CA THR A 81 2.62 -17.62 28.10
C THR A 81 1.12 -17.34 28.21
N THR A 82 0.68 -16.17 27.76
CA THR A 82 -0.74 -15.79 27.70
C THR A 82 -1.40 -16.36 26.46
N ILE A 83 -0.69 -16.35 25.32
CA ILE A 83 -1.18 -16.95 24.06
C ILE A 83 -0.88 -18.45 24.05
N THR A 84 -1.89 -19.26 24.34
CA THR A 84 -1.75 -20.70 24.55
C THR A 84 -1.83 -21.52 23.26
N GLN A 85 -2.29 -20.93 22.16
CA GLN A 85 -2.36 -21.58 20.84
C GLN A 85 -2.40 -20.54 19.73
N ALA A 86 -1.82 -20.89 18.57
CA ALA A 86 -2.06 -20.24 17.28
C ALA A 86 -1.50 -21.08 16.13
N ASP A 87 -2.03 -20.85 14.94
CA ASP A 87 -1.68 -21.56 13.72
C ASP A 87 -0.99 -20.59 12.75
N TRP A 88 0.28 -20.88 12.47
CA TRP A 88 1.11 -20.12 11.54
C TRP A 88 1.37 -20.99 10.33
N THR A 89 0.88 -20.59 9.16
CA THR A 89 1.02 -21.40 7.93
C THR A 89 2.07 -20.79 7.02
N ASN A 90 3.01 -21.62 6.53
CA ASN A 90 4.04 -21.17 5.58
C ASN A 90 3.38 -20.57 4.32
N GLY A 91 3.84 -19.40 3.91
CA GLY A 91 3.32 -18.70 2.72
C GLY A 91 1.94 -18.10 2.92
N ASN A 92 1.49 -17.91 4.17
CA ASN A 92 0.16 -17.38 4.47
C ASN A 92 0.25 -16.15 5.40
N PRO A 93 -0.46 -15.04 5.10
CA PRO A 93 -0.57 -13.90 6.02
C PRO A 93 -1.60 -14.11 7.14
N LEU A 94 -2.36 -15.21 7.13
CA LEU A 94 -3.30 -15.57 8.18
C LEU A 94 -2.58 -16.25 9.35
N VAL A 95 -2.77 -15.71 10.54
CA VAL A 95 -2.49 -16.37 11.81
C VAL A 95 -3.83 -16.71 12.46
N ASP A 96 -4.20 -17.99 12.43
CA ASP A 96 -5.51 -18.46 12.88
C ASP A 96 -5.45 -19.13 14.26
N ASN A 97 -6.61 -19.49 14.81
CA ASN A 97 -6.75 -20.32 16.00
C ASN A 97 -6.00 -19.74 17.21
N VAL A 98 -6.05 -18.41 17.35
CA VAL A 98 -5.38 -17.68 18.42
C VAL A 98 -6.16 -17.89 19.71
N VAL A 99 -5.58 -18.60 20.67
CA VAL A 99 -6.20 -18.93 21.96
C VAL A 99 -5.40 -18.31 23.11
N GLY A 100 -6.10 -17.97 24.18
CA GLY A 100 -5.53 -17.38 25.41
C GLY A 100 -5.71 -15.87 25.49
N ILE A 101 -5.98 -15.23 24.36
CA ILE A 101 -6.52 -13.88 24.23
C ILE A 101 -7.75 -13.91 23.33
N THR A 102 -8.61 -12.90 23.42
CA THR A 102 -9.64 -12.65 22.41
C THR A 102 -9.06 -11.64 21.42
N PRO A 103 -8.80 -12.01 20.16
CA PRO A 103 -8.41 -11.05 19.13
C PRO A 103 -9.43 -9.91 19.07
N ASP A 104 -8.92 -8.71 19.00
CA ASP A 104 -9.71 -7.49 19.16
C ASP A 104 -9.06 -6.40 18.33
N ARG A 105 -9.90 -5.70 17.57
CA ARG A 105 -9.47 -4.79 16.51
C ARG A 105 -8.75 -3.61 17.11
N GLU A 106 -9.30 -3.02 18.16
CA GLU A 106 -8.77 -1.82 18.78
C GLU A 106 -7.55 -2.13 19.68
N LYS A 107 -7.48 -3.34 20.24
CA LYS A 107 -6.37 -3.78 21.11
C LYS A 107 -5.15 -4.31 20.38
N HIS A 108 -5.33 -4.98 19.24
CA HIS A 108 -4.26 -5.77 18.61
C HIS A 108 -3.81 -5.25 17.25
N ILE A 109 -4.68 -4.59 16.47
CA ILE A 109 -4.26 -3.98 15.20
C ILE A 109 -3.20 -2.91 15.46
N GLY A 110 -2.20 -2.86 14.59
CA GLY A 110 -1.09 -1.93 14.70
C GLY A 110 0.00 -2.36 15.69
N ARG A 111 -0.08 -3.57 16.23
CA ARG A 111 0.97 -4.15 17.10
C ARG A 111 1.87 -5.11 16.35
N TYR A 112 3.06 -5.34 16.89
CA TYR A 112 3.91 -6.42 16.43
C TYR A 112 3.64 -7.71 17.15
N CYS A 113 3.64 -8.80 16.40
CA CYS A 113 3.76 -10.15 16.92
C CYS A 113 5.11 -10.74 16.52
N THR A 114 5.77 -11.43 17.45
CA THR A 114 7.02 -12.16 17.17
C THR A 114 6.70 -13.63 16.95
N ALA A 115 6.74 -14.05 15.70
CA ALA A 115 6.36 -15.39 15.25
C ALA A 115 7.34 -16.48 15.69
N PRO A 116 7.03 -17.77 15.45
CA PRO A 116 7.92 -18.88 15.80
C PRO A 116 9.31 -18.84 15.12
N ASP A 117 9.46 -18.13 14.01
CA ASP A 117 10.75 -17.93 13.33
C ASP A 117 11.62 -16.85 13.99
N GLY A 118 11.14 -16.24 15.07
CA GLY A 118 11.80 -15.17 15.81
C GLY A 118 11.74 -13.80 15.13
N LYS A 119 11.00 -13.66 14.03
CA LYS A 119 10.81 -12.37 13.35
C LYS A 119 9.52 -11.70 13.80
N GLN A 120 9.55 -10.38 13.71
CA GLN A 120 8.40 -9.53 13.97
C GLN A 120 7.54 -9.38 12.71
N TYR A 121 6.23 -9.45 12.92
CA TYR A 121 5.19 -9.24 11.93
C TYR A 121 4.21 -8.22 12.48
N PHE A 122 3.71 -7.35 11.62
CA PHE A 122 2.81 -6.28 12.01
C PHE A 122 1.37 -6.73 11.80
N ILE A 123 0.53 -6.65 12.83
CA ILE A 123 -0.87 -7.07 12.77
C ILE A 123 -1.68 -6.00 12.02
N THR A 124 -2.18 -6.35 10.84
CA THR A 124 -2.88 -5.42 9.94
C THR A 124 -4.39 -5.51 10.04
N ALA A 125 -4.94 -6.68 10.38
CA ALA A 125 -6.37 -6.87 10.57
C ALA A 125 -6.68 -7.97 11.60
N ILE A 126 -7.93 -8.01 12.04
CA ILE A 126 -8.50 -9.13 12.81
C ILE A 126 -9.33 -9.99 11.87
N ILE A 127 -9.16 -11.31 12.01
CA ILE A 127 -9.94 -12.30 11.27
C ILE A 127 -11.13 -12.72 12.12
N TRP A 128 -12.30 -12.58 11.52
CA TRP A 128 -13.58 -12.99 12.07
C TRP A 128 -14.01 -14.29 11.41
N GLU A 129 -14.63 -15.15 12.18
CA GLU A 129 -15.22 -16.40 11.72
C GLU A 129 -16.71 -16.39 12.03
N ALA A 130 -17.53 -16.84 11.08
CA ALA A 130 -18.95 -17.05 11.29
C ALA A 130 -19.38 -18.37 10.66
N GLY A 131 -20.33 -19.05 11.32
CA GLY A 131 -21.14 -20.07 10.67
C GLY A 131 -22.08 -19.42 9.67
N VAL A 132 -22.31 -20.08 8.54
CA VAL A 132 -23.26 -19.64 7.52
C VAL A 132 -24.20 -20.76 7.14
N ASP A 133 -25.47 -20.44 6.95
CA ASP A 133 -26.51 -21.35 6.47
C ASP A 133 -27.30 -20.76 5.29
N GLY A 134 -28.35 -21.46 4.89
CA GLY A 134 -29.23 -20.98 3.81
C GLY A 134 -28.63 -20.99 2.41
N MET A 135 -27.42 -21.55 2.23
CA MET A 135 -26.76 -21.58 0.92
C MET A 135 -27.60 -22.37 -0.10
N ALA A 136 -27.89 -21.74 -1.24
CA ALA A 136 -28.51 -22.41 -2.36
C ALA A 136 -27.50 -23.43 -2.93
N GLY A 137 -27.83 -24.73 -2.91
CA GLY A 137 -26.88 -25.80 -3.24
C GLY A 137 -26.02 -25.51 -4.48
N GLY A 138 -24.70 -25.40 -4.27
CA GLY A 138 -23.69 -25.03 -5.28
C GLY A 138 -23.25 -23.56 -5.28
N ALA A 139 -23.88 -22.70 -4.47
CA ALA A 139 -23.39 -21.34 -4.19
C ALA A 139 -22.33 -21.42 -3.08
N GLU A 140 -21.08 -21.11 -3.42
CA GLU A 140 -19.94 -21.15 -2.50
C GLU A 140 -19.25 -19.78 -2.50
N PHE A 141 -18.63 -19.44 -1.37
CA PHE A 141 -17.76 -18.27 -1.26
C PHE A 141 -16.33 -18.65 -1.63
N ALA A 142 -15.68 -17.86 -2.47
CA ALA A 142 -14.27 -18.02 -2.79
C ALA A 142 -13.39 -17.11 -1.91
N ILE A 143 -12.14 -17.52 -1.68
CA ILE A 143 -11.15 -16.64 -1.05
C ILE A 143 -10.95 -15.42 -1.94
N GLY A 144 -11.05 -14.23 -1.33
CA GLY A 144 -10.97 -12.94 -2.01
C GLY A 144 -12.32 -12.30 -2.31
N ASP A 145 -13.42 -13.05 -2.25
CA ASP A 145 -14.76 -12.51 -2.50
C ASP A 145 -15.09 -11.37 -1.54
N ILE A 146 -15.81 -10.37 -2.06
CA ILE A 146 -16.35 -9.27 -1.27
C ILE A 146 -17.78 -9.58 -0.87
N LEU A 147 -17.93 -9.94 0.39
CA LEU A 147 -19.21 -10.09 1.05
C LEU A 147 -19.86 -8.72 1.25
N THR A 148 -21.14 -8.62 0.91
CA THR A 148 -21.99 -7.44 1.13
C THR A 148 -23.21 -7.84 1.93
N ASN A 149 -23.42 -7.16 3.07
CA ASN A 149 -24.64 -7.26 3.83
C ASN A 149 -25.73 -6.41 3.14
N VAL A 150 -26.81 -7.07 2.70
CA VAL A 150 -27.87 -6.43 1.90
C VAL A 150 -28.74 -5.46 2.70
N THR A 151 -28.67 -5.46 4.03
CA THR A 151 -29.49 -4.63 4.92
C THR A 151 -28.73 -3.49 5.61
N GLN A 152 -27.42 -3.65 5.84
CA GLN A 152 -26.64 -2.76 6.72
C GLN A 152 -25.43 -2.12 6.03
N THR A 153 -25.27 -2.28 4.71
CA THR A 153 -24.16 -1.70 3.91
C THR A 153 -22.75 -2.11 4.35
N LYS A 154 -22.63 -3.10 5.26
CA LYS A 154 -21.36 -3.65 5.72
C LYS A 154 -20.74 -4.52 4.65
N LYS A 155 -19.41 -4.49 4.57
CA LYS A 155 -18.63 -5.33 3.66
C LYS A 155 -17.61 -6.17 4.41
N GLY A 156 -17.24 -7.30 3.81
CA GLY A 156 -16.18 -8.16 4.32
C GLY A 156 -15.42 -8.84 3.19
N LYS A 157 -14.13 -9.10 3.34
CA LYS A 157 -13.34 -9.87 2.38
C LYS A 157 -13.11 -11.28 2.91
N VAL A 158 -13.44 -12.29 2.12
CA VAL A 158 -13.25 -13.70 2.49
C VAL A 158 -11.77 -14.07 2.46
N TRP A 159 -11.32 -14.70 3.53
CA TRP A 159 -9.95 -15.22 3.72
C TRP A 159 -9.90 -16.73 3.88
N GLY A 160 -11.02 -17.34 4.25
CA GLY A 160 -11.19 -18.78 4.32
C GLY A 160 -12.65 -19.15 4.19
N PHE A 161 -12.93 -20.28 3.53
CA PHE A 161 -14.26 -20.85 3.49
C PHE A 161 -14.17 -22.38 3.57
N THR A 162 -14.95 -22.97 4.47
CA THR A 162 -15.08 -24.42 4.60
C THR A 162 -16.53 -24.80 4.39
N ASN A 163 -16.85 -25.45 3.26
CA ASN A 163 -18.15 -26.03 3.01
C ASN A 163 -18.33 -27.28 3.89
N ASN A 164 -19.36 -27.25 4.73
CA ASN A 164 -19.61 -28.30 5.70
C ASN A 164 -20.80 -29.19 5.37
N LEU A 165 -21.63 -28.92 4.32
CA LEU A 165 -22.74 -29.79 3.84
C LEU A 165 -23.65 -29.13 2.76
N ASP A 166 -23.11 -28.55 1.68
CA ASP A 166 -23.82 -27.91 0.52
C ASP A 166 -24.80 -26.75 0.85
N THR A 167 -25.18 -26.59 2.11
CA THR A 167 -26.21 -25.71 2.65
C THR A 167 -25.75 -25.00 3.93
N THR A 168 -24.62 -25.44 4.50
CA THR A 168 -23.96 -24.84 5.67
C THR A 168 -22.46 -24.79 5.47
N GLY A 169 -21.80 -23.81 6.08
CA GLY A 169 -20.36 -23.62 5.98
C GLY A 169 -19.82 -22.77 7.12
N THR A 170 -18.51 -22.55 7.08
CA THR A 170 -17.82 -21.61 7.97
C THR A 170 -17.00 -20.67 7.11
N ILE A 171 -17.16 -19.37 7.35
CA ILE A 171 -16.48 -18.32 6.61
C ILE A 171 -15.56 -17.55 7.54
N GLN A 172 -14.32 -17.35 7.10
CA GLN A 172 -13.33 -16.50 7.75
C GLN A 172 -13.14 -15.25 6.90
N TYR A 173 -13.25 -14.07 7.49
CA TYR A 173 -13.26 -12.82 6.75
C TYR A 173 -12.70 -11.65 7.56
N VAL A 174 -12.31 -10.59 6.84
CA VAL A 174 -12.00 -9.27 7.41
C VAL A 174 -13.14 -8.33 7.12
N ARG A 175 -13.70 -7.70 8.15
CA ARG A 175 -14.79 -6.72 8.04
C ARG A 175 -14.30 -5.30 7.81
N ASP A 176 -15.12 -4.50 7.14
CA ASP A 176 -14.87 -3.09 6.79
C ASP A 176 -15.20 -2.10 7.93
N SER A 177 -15.78 -2.60 9.02
CA SER A 177 -16.38 -1.79 10.08
C SER A 177 -16.09 -2.36 11.47
N SER A 178 -16.29 -1.55 12.51
CA SER A 178 -16.17 -1.98 13.91
C SER A 178 -17.45 -2.68 14.43
N SER A 179 -18.57 -2.51 13.74
CA SER A 179 -19.85 -3.15 14.08
C SER A 179 -19.87 -4.61 13.63
N VAL A 180 -20.16 -5.51 14.56
CA VAL A 180 -20.29 -6.95 14.31
C VAL A 180 -21.43 -7.27 13.33
N TRP A 181 -21.26 -8.30 12.51
CA TRP A 181 -22.36 -8.91 11.76
C TRP A 181 -23.22 -9.73 12.73
N VAL A 182 -24.53 -9.69 12.56
CA VAL A 182 -25.50 -10.24 13.51
C VAL A 182 -26.26 -11.42 12.91
N ASP A 183 -26.85 -12.23 13.77
CA ASP A 183 -27.65 -13.41 13.39
C ASP A 183 -28.70 -13.08 12.31
N ASN A 184 -28.75 -13.91 11.27
CA ASN A 184 -29.59 -13.78 10.09
C ASN A 184 -29.31 -12.53 9.24
N ASP A 185 -28.10 -11.96 9.34
CA ASP A 185 -27.63 -11.02 8.33
C ASP A 185 -27.47 -11.77 6.99
N ASN A 186 -28.30 -11.42 6.00
CA ASN A 186 -28.16 -11.96 4.64
C ASN A 186 -26.92 -11.36 3.98
N ILE A 187 -26.03 -12.23 3.54
CA ILE A 187 -24.76 -11.90 2.93
C ILE A 187 -24.71 -12.44 1.51
N THR A 188 -24.26 -11.59 0.60
CA THR A 188 -24.03 -11.96 -0.80
C THR A 188 -22.59 -11.66 -1.16
N SER A 189 -22.01 -12.42 -2.09
CA SER A 189 -20.68 -12.12 -2.64
C SER A 189 -20.78 -11.71 -4.11
N ASP A 190 -19.76 -10.99 -4.57
CA ASP A 190 -19.51 -10.74 -5.99
C ASP A 190 -19.26 -12.02 -6.80
N GLY A 191 -18.76 -13.08 -6.15
CA GLY A 191 -18.65 -14.45 -6.69
C GLY A 191 -19.99 -15.18 -6.85
N GLY A 192 -21.11 -14.60 -6.40
CA GLY A 192 -22.44 -15.19 -6.51
C GLY A 192 -22.85 -16.12 -5.36
N GLY A 193 -22.02 -16.25 -4.32
CA GLY A 193 -22.40 -16.86 -3.04
C GLY A 193 -23.49 -16.04 -2.33
N ASP A 194 -24.43 -16.74 -1.69
CA ASP A 194 -25.58 -16.18 -0.97
C ASP A 194 -25.86 -17.06 0.25
N ALA A 195 -25.86 -16.46 1.44
CA ALA A 195 -26.02 -17.17 2.71
C ALA A 195 -26.57 -16.24 3.81
N GLU A 196 -26.92 -16.81 4.95
CA GLU A 196 -27.27 -16.06 6.16
C GLU A 196 -26.23 -16.35 7.25
N ILE A 197 -25.87 -15.34 8.05
CA ILE A 197 -25.00 -15.56 9.23
C ILE A 197 -25.78 -16.36 10.28
N ASP A 198 -25.21 -17.47 10.74
CA ASP A 198 -25.83 -18.38 11.71
C ASP A 198 -26.17 -17.67 13.03
N ALA A 199 -27.09 -18.27 13.79
CA ALA A 199 -27.58 -17.79 15.10
C ALA A 199 -26.54 -17.75 16.25
N GLY A 200 -25.25 -17.81 15.93
CA GLY A 200 -24.13 -17.64 16.86
C GLY A 200 -23.30 -16.38 16.59
N GLY A 201 -23.62 -15.62 15.55
CA GLY A 201 -22.89 -14.44 15.12
C GLY A 201 -21.45 -14.73 14.65
N GLU A 202 -20.64 -13.67 14.63
CA GLU A 202 -19.20 -13.75 14.33
C GLU A 202 -18.36 -13.85 15.60
N THR A 203 -17.21 -14.53 15.51
CA THR A 203 -16.19 -14.62 16.56
C THR A 203 -14.83 -14.23 15.99
N ALA A 204 -14.05 -13.43 16.71
CA ALA A 204 -12.68 -13.12 16.31
C ALA A 204 -11.75 -14.32 16.61
N VAL A 205 -11.11 -14.88 15.58
CA VAL A 205 -10.33 -16.13 15.67
C VAL A 205 -8.84 -15.95 15.41
N GLY A 206 -8.43 -14.84 14.80
CA GLY A 206 -7.05 -14.66 14.39
C GLY A 206 -6.69 -13.25 13.92
N PHE A 207 -5.53 -13.18 13.26
CA PHE A 207 -4.91 -11.97 12.76
C PHE A 207 -4.54 -12.12 11.29
N LEU A 208 -4.59 -11.00 10.56
CA LEU A 208 -3.73 -10.85 9.40
C LEU A 208 -2.44 -10.15 9.80
N ILE A 209 -1.35 -10.65 9.26
CA ILE A 209 -0.04 -10.02 9.35
C ILE A 209 0.32 -9.34 8.03
N ASP A 210 1.19 -8.34 8.14
CA ASP A 210 1.73 -7.52 7.05
C ASP A 210 2.38 -8.29 5.90
N ARG A 211 2.67 -9.58 6.07
CA ARG A 211 3.29 -10.40 5.04
C ARG A 211 3.03 -11.88 5.27
N GLU A 212 3.19 -12.66 4.21
CA GLU A 212 3.23 -14.11 4.34
C GLU A 212 4.29 -14.56 5.33
N TYR A 213 3.91 -15.47 6.22
CA TYR A 213 4.84 -16.10 7.14
C TYR A 213 5.75 -17.08 6.38
N PRO A 214 7.08 -16.83 6.27
CA PRO A 214 8.00 -17.68 5.52
C PRO A 214 8.59 -18.82 6.37
N GLY A 215 8.28 -18.88 7.66
CA GLY A 215 8.75 -19.93 8.57
C GLY A 215 8.02 -21.27 8.35
N SER A 216 8.43 -22.31 9.07
CA SER A 216 7.76 -23.62 9.00
C SER A 216 6.33 -23.53 9.51
N THR A 217 5.38 -24.19 8.85
CA THR A 217 4.00 -24.31 9.35
C THR A 217 3.98 -24.89 10.77
N VAL A 218 3.28 -24.22 11.69
CA VAL A 218 3.15 -24.64 13.09
C VAL A 218 1.67 -24.61 13.48
N THR A 219 1.08 -25.77 13.82
CA THR A 219 -0.36 -25.91 14.18
C THR A 219 -0.55 -26.39 15.63
N GLY A 220 -1.44 -25.77 16.43
CA GLY A 220 -1.91 -26.25 17.74
C GLY A 220 -0.90 -26.43 18.89
N VAL A 221 0.11 -25.56 19.05
CA VAL A 221 1.17 -25.70 20.11
C VAL A 221 1.23 -24.46 20.99
N ASN A 222 1.53 -24.68 22.27
CA ASN A 222 1.67 -23.67 23.32
C ASN A 222 2.98 -22.86 23.18
N GLY A 223 2.95 -21.56 23.47
CA GLY A 223 4.14 -20.68 23.50
C GLY A 223 4.66 -20.20 22.14
N LYS A 224 3.83 -20.21 21.09
CA LYS A 224 4.28 -20.02 19.70
C LYS A 224 4.64 -18.60 19.28
N PHE A 225 4.07 -17.58 19.92
CA PHE A 225 4.39 -16.20 19.57
C PHE A 225 3.94 -15.27 20.69
N GLN A 226 4.54 -14.09 20.77
CA GLN A 226 4.16 -13.03 21.70
C GLN A 226 3.74 -11.79 20.91
N ILE A 227 2.95 -10.92 21.51
CA ILE A 227 2.69 -9.59 20.97
C ILE A 227 3.57 -8.62 21.74
N GLU A 228 4.44 -7.93 21.02
CA GLU A 228 5.45 -7.06 21.61
C GLU A 228 4.79 -5.86 22.30
N ALA A 229 5.54 -5.27 23.23
CA ALA A 229 5.21 -3.94 23.73
C ALA A 229 5.31 -2.94 22.57
N ASP A 230 4.59 -1.83 22.67
CA ASP A 230 4.80 -0.74 21.72
C ASP A 230 6.22 -0.17 21.96
N ASP A 231 7.03 0.02 20.90
CA ASP A 231 8.46 0.40 21.00
C ASP A 231 8.74 1.63 21.90
N ASP A 232 7.75 2.50 22.08
CA ASP A 232 7.85 3.68 22.93
C ASP A 232 8.05 3.35 24.43
N TRP A 233 7.79 2.11 24.86
CA TRP A 233 8.03 1.65 26.24
C TRP A 233 9.52 1.60 26.61
N TYR A 234 10.36 1.10 25.71
CA TYR A 234 11.76 0.76 26.03
C TYR A 234 12.76 1.86 25.68
N ASP A 235 12.55 2.58 24.57
CA ASP A 235 13.53 3.53 24.05
C ASP A 235 13.56 4.86 24.82
N ASP A 236 12.44 5.32 25.38
CA ASP A 236 12.34 6.67 25.99
C ASP A 236 12.14 6.65 27.52
N MET A 237 11.42 5.66 28.07
CA MET A 237 11.25 5.52 29.53
C MET A 237 12.29 4.62 30.19
N GLY A 238 12.72 3.53 29.53
CA GLY A 238 13.55 2.49 30.14
C GLY A 238 15.02 2.85 30.40
N THR A 239 15.56 3.90 29.76
CA THR A 239 16.98 4.27 29.90
C THR A 239 17.24 5.70 30.37
N GLN A 240 16.26 6.61 30.32
CA GLN A 240 16.47 8.02 30.64
C GLN A 240 15.73 8.52 31.90
N TYR A 241 14.70 7.81 32.37
CA TYR A 241 14.03 8.10 33.63
C TYR A 241 14.01 6.85 34.51
N GLY A 242 15.12 6.63 35.22
CA GLY A 242 15.09 5.79 36.40
C GLY A 242 14.09 6.38 37.39
N PHE A 243 12.87 5.86 37.40
CA PHE A 243 11.97 6.00 38.54
C PHE A 243 12.66 5.30 39.70
N ASP A 244 13.34 6.08 40.53
CA ASP A 244 13.75 5.70 41.88
C ASP A 244 12.45 5.47 42.70
N ASP A 245 11.97 4.23 42.69
CA ASP A 245 10.74 3.76 43.32
C ASP A 245 10.89 3.57 44.86
N SER A 246 11.55 4.51 45.54
CA SER A 246 11.78 4.42 46.99
C SER A 246 10.84 5.27 47.86
N GLY A 247 9.81 5.94 47.30
CA GLY A 247 9.00 6.87 48.10
C GLY A 247 7.50 7.07 47.80
N TRP A 248 7.01 6.90 46.58
CA TRP A 248 5.59 7.08 46.23
C TRP A 248 5.19 6.08 45.15
N THR A 249 4.87 4.86 45.60
CA THR A 249 4.61 3.69 44.76
C THR A 249 3.36 3.86 43.89
N ILE A 250 3.55 4.23 42.62
CA ILE A 250 2.72 3.70 41.54
C ILE A 250 3.33 2.34 41.21
N LYS A 251 2.71 1.27 41.69
CA LYS A 251 3.16 -0.09 41.36
C LYS A 251 2.72 -0.42 39.94
N GLU A 252 3.71 -0.75 39.11
CA GLU A 252 3.65 -1.32 37.77
C GLU A 252 2.49 -2.35 37.59
N ALA A 253 2.15 -3.10 38.64
CA ALA A 253 1.07 -4.08 38.68
C ALA A 253 -0.39 -3.53 38.58
N ALA A 254 -0.60 -2.21 38.38
CA ALA A 254 -1.92 -1.58 38.28
C ALA A 254 -2.32 -1.14 36.86
N TYR A 255 -1.47 -1.36 35.85
CA TYR A 255 -1.75 -1.01 34.45
C TYR A 255 -2.36 -2.18 33.61
N ASP A 256 -2.65 -3.32 34.26
CA ASP A 256 -2.09 -4.60 33.82
C ASP A 256 -3.09 -5.65 33.25
N ALA A 257 -4.23 -5.27 32.65
CA ALA A 257 -5.11 -6.28 32.03
C ALA A 257 -5.94 -5.84 30.82
N ASP A 258 -5.43 -4.94 29.95
CA ASP A 258 -6.11 -4.34 28.76
C ASP A 258 -7.06 -3.16 29.02
N ALA A 259 -6.59 -2.04 29.57
CA ALA A 259 -7.41 -0.82 29.59
C ALA A 259 -7.41 -0.08 28.23
N HIS A 260 -8.02 -0.75 27.25
CA HIS A 260 -8.65 -0.33 25.99
C HIS A 260 -8.05 0.85 25.21
N ASP A 261 -7.25 0.47 24.20
CA ASP A 261 -7.13 1.08 22.87
C ASP A 261 -6.31 2.40 22.75
N LEU A 262 -5.81 2.71 21.55
CA LEU A 262 -4.97 3.91 21.32
C LEU A 262 -5.74 5.17 21.72
N PRO A 263 -5.06 6.24 22.20
CA PRO A 263 -5.74 7.52 22.36
C PRO A 263 -6.41 7.91 21.05
N VAL A 264 -7.69 8.26 21.13
CA VAL A 264 -8.55 8.47 19.97
C VAL A 264 -8.75 9.96 19.77
N ILE A 265 -8.39 10.44 18.60
CA ILE A 265 -8.74 11.77 18.11
C ILE A 265 -9.82 11.59 17.04
N ASP A 266 -11.06 11.82 17.43
CA ASP A 266 -12.24 11.62 16.60
C ASP A 266 -12.79 12.97 16.15
N PHE A 267 -12.53 13.36 14.90
CA PHE A 267 -13.07 14.61 14.37
C PHE A 267 -14.60 14.58 14.17
N ASN A 268 -15.26 13.44 14.43
CA ASN A 268 -16.71 13.26 14.46
C ASN A 268 -17.43 13.80 13.20
N ALA A 269 -16.85 13.50 12.04
CA ALA A 269 -17.27 13.99 10.71
C ALA A 269 -17.23 15.52 10.54
N GLY A 270 -16.54 16.24 11.44
CA GLY A 270 -16.19 17.64 11.28
C GLY A 270 -15.16 17.84 10.18
N ALA A 271 -15.22 18.99 9.51
CA ALA A 271 -14.21 19.41 8.53
C ALA A 271 -12.95 19.93 9.23
N TYR A 272 -12.36 19.06 10.05
CA TYR A 272 -11.21 19.34 10.91
C TYR A 272 -10.14 18.28 10.72
N GLN A 273 -8.89 18.63 10.99
CA GLN A 273 -7.76 17.73 10.84
C GLN A 273 -6.61 18.07 11.78
N PHE A 274 -5.64 17.17 11.85
CA PHE A 274 -4.31 17.60 12.28
C PHE A 274 -3.62 18.36 11.15
N TYR A 275 -3.15 19.56 11.46
CA TYR A 275 -2.61 20.47 10.46
C TYR A 275 -1.20 20.96 10.82
N TRP A 276 -0.21 20.59 10.00
CA TRP A 276 1.15 21.11 10.08
C TRP A 276 1.46 22.02 8.88
N ASN A 277 1.35 23.32 9.09
CA ASN A 277 1.68 24.32 8.07
C ASN A 277 3.05 24.97 8.36
N VAL A 278 4.03 24.69 7.51
CA VAL A 278 5.41 25.21 7.63
C VAL A 278 6.06 24.86 8.98
N ARG A 279 5.69 23.71 9.57
CA ARG A 279 6.23 23.23 10.84
C ARG A 279 7.30 22.17 10.67
N LEU A 280 8.33 22.19 11.49
CA LEU A 280 9.54 21.38 11.26
C LEU A 280 9.71 20.31 12.33
N TYR A 281 10.16 19.13 11.92
CA TYR A 281 10.66 18.06 12.80
C TYR A 281 9.67 17.62 13.88
N TRP A 282 8.54 17.07 13.44
CA TRP A 282 7.51 16.51 14.31
C TRP A 282 7.42 15.00 14.16
N VAL A 283 7.09 14.33 15.25
CA VAL A 283 6.83 12.90 15.29
C VAL A 283 5.48 12.67 15.97
N LEU A 284 4.54 12.07 15.24
CA LEU A 284 3.28 11.57 15.77
C LEU A 284 3.39 10.07 15.99
N LYS A 285 3.05 9.57 17.17
CA LYS A 285 3.15 8.14 17.49
C LYS A 285 1.95 7.58 18.23
N ASN A 286 1.59 6.34 17.87
CA ASN A 286 0.66 5.51 18.64
C ASN A 286 -0.69 6.18 18.96
N LEU A 287 -1.29 6.83 17.97
CA LEU A 287 -2.65 7.40 18.08
C LEU A 287 -3.60 6.73 17.10
N GLU A 288 -4.88 6.68 17.44
CA GLU A 288 -5.95 6.50 16.47
C GLU A 288 -6.52 7.88 16.09
N VAL A 289 -6.49 8.21 14.81
CA VAL A 289 -7.05 9.45 14.27
C VAL A 289 -8.13 9.09 13.27
N LYS A 290 -9.34 9.62 13.44
CA LYS A 290 -10.47 9.22 12.60
C LYS A 290 -11.52 10.28 12.34
N ASN A 291 -12.41 9.95 11.40
CA ASN A 291 -13.65 10.66 11.13
C ASN A 291 -13.46 12.13 10.72
N SER A 292 -12.35 12.51 10.09
CA SER A 292 -12.26 13.83 9.46
C SER A 292 -13.13 13.88 8.20
N ALA A 293 -13.85 14.98 8.00
CA ALA A 293 -14.49 15.34 6.73
C ALA A 293 -13.77 16.48 5.99
N ASP A 294 -12.58 16.89 6.45
CA ASP A 294 -11.80 17.90 5.75
C ASP A 294 -11.26 17.34 4.44
N THR A 295 -11.23 18.16 3.40
CA THR A 295 -10.69 17.79 2.08
C THR A 295 -9.26 17.26 2.11
N SER A 296 -8.48 17.63 3.13
CA SER A 296 -7.09 17.22 3.32
C SER A 296 -6.91 16.05 4.30
N GLY A 297 -8.00 15.62 4.95
CA GLY A 297 -8.10 14.34 5.64
C GLY A 297 -7.88 14.37 7.14
N ASN A 298 -7.55 13.20 7.72
CA ASN A 298 -7.22 13.11 9.14
C ASN A 298 -5.93 13.85 9.49
N ILE A 299 -4.94 13.78 8.60
CA ILE A 299 -3.64 14.44 8.76
C ILE A 299 -3.26 15.15 7.46
N CYS A 300 -3.11 16.47 7.55
CA CYS A 300 -2.53 17.30 6.50
C CYS A 300 -1.21 17.91 6.97
N ASN A 301 -0.11 17.44 6.38
CA ASN A 301 1.15 18.14 6.48
C ASN A 301 1.31 19.04 5.25
N GLY A 302 0.79 20.27 5.37
CA GLY A 302 0.62 21.23 4.27
C GLY A 302 1.92 21.80 3.71
N HIS A 303 2.97 21.94 4.53
CA HIS A 303 4.32 22.38 4.13
C HIS A 303 5.40 22.07 5.19
N GLY A 304 5.09 21.21 6.16
CA GLY A 304 6.01 20.86 7.22
C GLY A 304 7.13 19.92 6.76
N ARG A 305 8.30 20.06 7.36
CA ARG A 305 9.51 19.34 6.93
C ARG A 305 9.89 18.26 7.92
N ASN A 306 10.35 17.12 7.42
CA ASN A 306 10.82 15.98 8.23
C ASN A 306 9.76 15.55 9.26
N PHE A 307 8.57 15.22 8.75
CA PHE A 307 7.44 14.79 9.55
C PHE A 307 7.38 13.28 9.63
N SER A 308 7.20 12.73 10.84
CA SER A 308 7.10 11.28 11.02
C SER A 308 5.77 10.87 11.63
N VAL A 309 5.20 9.76 11.16
CA VAL A 309 4.02 9.11 11.75
C VAL A 309 4.36 7.66 12.02
N ILE A 310 4.30 7.23 13.28
CA ILE A 310 4.80 5.92 13.68
C ILE A 310 3.77 5.18 14.54
N GLY A 311 3.34 3.98 14.14
CA GLY A 311 2.42 3.20 15.01
C GLY A 311 0.98 3.72 15.04
N CYS A 312 0.60 4.62 14.14
CA CYS A 312 -0.73 5.25 14.15
C CYS A 312 -1.76 4.50 13.29
N LEU A 313 -3.02 4.59 13.69
CA LEU A 313 -4.17 4.14 12.90
C LEU A 313 -4.93 5.37 12.36
N LEU A 314 -5.10 5.45 11.04
CA LEU A 314 -5.85 6.52 10.38
C LEU A 314 -7.14 5.94 9.77
N LYS A 315 -8.29 6.16 10.42
CA LYS A 315 -9.55 5.48 10.04
C LYS A 315 -10.62 6.44 9.52
N THR A 316 -11.48 5.93 8.66
CA THR A 316 -12.80 6.50 8.32
C THR A 316 -12.79 8.01 7.99
N ALA A 317 -12.00 8.46 7.01
CA ALA A 317 -12.08 9.85 6.54
C ALA A 317 -13.29 10.00 5.61
N SER A 318 -14.20 10.94 5.87
CA SER A 318 -15.50 11.07 5.19
C SER A 318 -15.36 11.43 3.71
N ASN A 319 -15.23 10.42 2.84
CA ASN A 319 -15.09 10.55 1.39
C ASN A 319 -13.94 11.51 0.98
N VAL A 320 -12.80 11.47 1.66
CA VAL A 320 -11.65 12.37 1.44
C VAL A 320 -10.33 11.61 1.65
N THR A 321 -9.20 12.29 1.50
CA THR A 321 -7.88 11.71 1.78
C THR A 321 -7.74 11.34 3.26
N HIS A 322 -6.95 10.33 3.66
CA HIS A 322 -6.62 10.12 5.09
C HIS A 322 -5.34 10.84 5.49
N TYR A 323 -4.29 10.69 4.67
CA TYR A 323 -3.00 11.33 4.88
C TYR A 323 -2.58 12.15 3.66
N GLN A 324 -2.36 13.44 3.84
CA GLN A 324 -1.85 14.32 2.80
C GLN A 324 -0.40 14.74 3.07
N ALA A 325 0.49 14.37 2.17
CA ALA A 325 1.91 14.73 2.19
C ALA A 325 2.21 15.86 1.19
N VAL A 326 2.50 17.07 1.66
CA VAL A 326 2.68 18.24 0.80
C VAL A 326 4.06 18.89 0.95
N ASN A 327 4.92 18.65 -0.03
CA ASN A 327 6.33 19.08 -0.09
C ASN A 327 7.16 18.55 1.08
N ASP A 328 8.43 18.19 0.80
CA ASP A 328 9.42 17.74 1.80
C ASP A 328 9.37 16.22 2.12
N PHE A 329 10.15 15.82 3.14
CA PHE A 329 10.35 14.44 3.55
C PHE A 329 9.36 14.02 4.63
N HIS A 330 8.72 12.87 4.40
CA HIS A 330 7.81 12.23 5.33
C HIS A 330 8.27 10.81 5.61
N TYR A 331 8.24 10.40 6.87
CA TYR A 331 8.57 9.05 7.29
C TYR A 331 7.37 8.41 7.99
N LEU A 332 6.76 7.42 7.36
CA LEU A 332 5.63 6.72 7.92
C LEU A 332 6.00 5.27 8.14
N GLU A 333 5.87 4.84 9.38
CA GLU A 333 6.28 3.50 9.79
C GLU A 333 5.19 2.90 10.68
N ARG A 334 4.89 1.60 10.53
CA ARG A 334 3.93 0.92 11.42
C ARG A 334 2.56 1.61 11.41
N ILE A 335 2.13 2.06 10.25
CA ILE A 335 0.85 2.77 10.13
C ILE A 335 -0.18 1.91 9.42
N ILE A 336 -1.43 2.09 9.81
CA ILE A 336 -2.57 1.50 9.11
C ILE A 336 -3.49 2.62 8.70
N ILE A 337 -3.83 2.64 7.42
CA ILE A 337 -4.82 3.53 6.84
C ILE A 337 -5.98 2.68 6.37
N GLU A 338 -7.14 2.89 6.98
CA GLU A 338 -8.34 2.14 6.66
C GLU A 338 -9.45 3.12 6.27
N GLY A 339 -9.81 3.10 4.99
CA GLY A 339 -10.95 3.86 4.50
C GLY A 339 -12.30 3.28 4.92
N SER A 340 -13.37 3.89 4.41
CA SER A 340 -14.74 3.44 4.64
C SER A 340 -15.31 2.63 3.47
N GLY A 341 -14.50 2.36 2.45
CA GLY A 341 -14.90 1.66 1.22
C GLY A 341 -15.94 2.41 0.39
N ALA A 342 -16.11 3.70 0.67
CA ALA A 342 -17.21 4.51 0.14
C ALA A 342 -16.71 5.85 -0.39
N GLY A 343 -17.17 6.18 -1.60
CA GLY A 343 -16.99 7.47 -2.23
C GLY A 343 -15.77 7.55 -3.16
N ALA A 344 -16.03 7.99 -4.39
CA ALA A 344 -15.09 7.95 -5.53
C ALA A 344 -13.96 9.00 -5.46
N VAL A 345 -13.68 9.55 -4.27
CA VAL A 345 -12.54 10.44 -4.04
C VAL A 345 -11.78 10.09 -2.76
N GLN A 346 -12.22 9.08 -2.01
CA GLN A 346 -11.55 8.67 -0.78
C GLN A 346 -10.23 7.99 -1.12
N THR A 347 -9.14 8.63 -0.70
CA THR A 347 -7.77 8.18 -0.98
C THR A 347 -7.07 7.87 0.34
N GLY A 348 -6.39 6.72 0.44
CA GLY A 348 -5.61 6.41 1.63
C GLY A 348 -4.49 7.43 1.85
N MET A 349 -3.65 7.62 0.85
CA MET A 349 -2.57 8.60 0.90
C MET A 349 -2.49 9.46 -0.36
N LEU A 350 -2.55 10.78 -0.20
CA LEU A 350 -2.32 11.74 -1.27
C LEU A 350 -0.95 12.38 -1.10
N ILE A 351 -0.05 12.08 -2.03
CA ILE A 351 1.32 12.58 -2.01
C ILE A 351 1.42 13.65 -3.08
N ARG A 352 1.67 14.91 -2.71
CA ARG A 352 1.77 16.02 -3.65
C ARG A 352 3.15 16.12 -4.31
N ALA A 353 3.23 16.97 -5.34
CA ALA A 353 4.46 17.39 -6.00
C ALA A 353 5.56 17.74 -5.00
N SER A 354 6.77 17.28 -5.28
CA SER A 354 7.99 17.55 -4.48
C SER A 354 8.01 16.95 -3.08
N SER A 355 7.08 16.04 -2.75
CA SER A 355 7.15 15.23 -1.54
C SER A 355 8.04 13.99 -1.74
N TYR A 356 8.72 13.57 -0.68
CA TYR A 356 9.47 12.32 -0.57
C TYR A 356 8.94 11.53 0.62
N VAL A 357 8.23 10.45 0.36
CA VAL A 357 7.59 9.64 1.41
C VAL A 357 8.34 8.32 1.55
N CYS A 358 8.73 7.99 2.78
CA CYS A 358 9.26 6.68 3.15
C CYS A 358 8.19 5.91 3.91
N LEU A 359 7.79 4.74 3.40
CA LEU A 359 6.83 3.83 4.02
C LEU A 359 7.57 2.60 4.54
N LYS A 360 7.28 2.18 5.77
CA LYS A 360 7.83 0.96 6.36
C LYS A 360 6.81 0.22 7.21
N ALA A 361 6.49 -1.04 6.91
CA ALA A 361 5.47 -1.80 7.65
C ALA A 361 4.14 -1.05 7.67
N VAL A 362 3.59 -0.79 6.48
CA VAL A 362 2.39 0.03 6.29
C VAL A 362 1.29 -0.81 5.66
N ALA A 363 0.05 -0.68 6.14
CA ALA A 363 -1.13 -1.24 5.48
C ALA A 363 -2.10 -0.13 5.08
N ILE A 364 -2.61 -0.18 3.85
CA ILE A 364 -3.58 0.79 3.32
C ILE A 364 -4.69 0.02 2.60
N TYR A 365 -5.91 0.07 3.10
CA TYR A 365 -7.00 -0.73 2.55
C TYR A 365 -8.37 -0.06 2.72
N ASN A 366 -9.38 -0.62 2.05
CA ASN A 366 -10.76 -0.17 2.10
C ASN A 366 -10.96 1.33 1.75
N CYS A 367 -10.14 1.90 0.87
CA CYS A 367 -10.33 3.27 0.38
C CYS A 367 -11.36 3.26 -0.75
N GLY A 368 -12.23 4.27 -0.82
CA GLY A 368 -13.28 4.36 -1.84
C GLY A 368 -12.81 4.60 -3.28
N ASP A 369 -11.57 5.06 -3.48
CA ASP A 369 -10.98 5.33 -4.79
C ASP A 369 -9.54 4.78 -4.88
N TYR A 370 -8.55 5.47 -4.30
CA TYR A 370 -7.15 5.07 -4.40
C TYR A 370 -6.55 4.63 -3.06
N GLY A 371 -5.68 3.60 -3.07
CA GLY A 371 -4.80 3.32 -1.94
C GLY A 371 -3.79 4.45 -1.75
N ILE A 372 -2.91 4.65 -2.74
CA ILE A 372 -1.94 5.75 -2.79
C ILE A 372 -2.09 6.52 -4.10
N ASN A 373 -2.39 7.81 -4.00
CA ASN A 373 -2.37 8.76 -5.10
C ASN A 373 -1.04 9.54 -5.07
N MET A 374 -0.21 9.30 -6.08
CA MET A 374 1.14 9.80 -6.17
C MET A 374 1.26 10.97 -7.14
N GLN A 375 1.75 12.07 -6.58
CA GLN A 375 2.33 13.21 -7.29
C GLN A 375 3.75 13.49 -6.73
N GLY A 376 4.31 12.58 -5.92
CA GLY A 376 5.60 12.69 -5.23
C GLY A 376 6.37 11.36 -5.28
N ASN A 377 7.60 11.35 -4.78
CA ASN A 377 8.41 10.12 -4.76
C ASN A 377 8.08 9.27 -3.52
N VAL A 378 8.02 7.96 -3.69
CA VAL A 378 7.78 7.01 -2.60
C VAL A 378 8.89 5.96 -2.57
N ALA A 379 9.49 5.78 -1.40
CA ALA A 379 10.28 4.61 -1.06
C ALA A 379 9.47 3.78 -0.05
N SER A 380 9.33 2.49 -0.29
CA SER A 380 8.43 1.64 0.47
C SER A 380 9.14 0.34 0.82
N LYS A 381 8.95 -0.12 2.06
CA LYS A 381 9.42 -1.42 2.52
C LYS A 381 8.32 -2.10 3.32
N ASN A 382 7.95 -3.32 2.95
CA ASN A 382 6.97 -4.10 3.68
C ASN A 382 5.64 -3.35 3.77
N THR A 383 5.00 -3.14 2.63
CA THR A 383 3.80 -2.32 2.53
C THR A 383 2.70 -3.08 1.81
N ASN A 384 1.55 -3.21 2.45
CA ASN A 384 0.35 -3.80 1.90
C ASN A 384 -0.61 -2.70 1.45
N VAL A 385 -1.09 -2.80 0.21
CA VAL A 385 -2.09 -1.88 -0.33
C VAL A 385 -3.22 -2.72 -0.92
N GLY A 386 -4.40 -2.65 -0.32
CA GLY A 386 -5.60 -3.38 -0.74
C GLY A 386 -5.62 -4.87 -0.39
N ILE A 387 -4.65 -5.37 0.38
CA ILE A 387 -4.53 -6.79 0.74
C ILE A 387 -5.66 -7.21 1.66
N GLU A 388 -5.80 -6.54 2.79
CA GLU A 388 -6.78 -6.84 3.83
C GLU A 388 -8.22 -6.68 3.30
N MET A 389 -8.44 -5.63 2.50
CA MET A 389 -9.68 -5.34 1.78
C MET A 389 -9.37 -4.50 0.54
N ALA A 390 -10.05 -4.74 -0.57
CA ALA A 390 -9.80 -4.01 -1.81
C ALA A 390 -10.01 -2.50 -1.62
N ASN A 391 -9.10 -1.70 -2.20
CA ASN A 391 -9.39 -0.29 -2.46
C ASN A 391 -10.29 -0.18 -3.71
N GLY A 392 -10.90 1.00 -3.91
CA GLY A 392 -11.86 1.29 -4.97
C GLY A 392 -11.32 1.01 -6.37
N ASP A 393 -10.79 2.02 -7.05
CA ASP A 393 -10.35 1.92 -8.43
C ASP A 393 -8.91 1.40 -8.55
N VAL A 394 -7.96 1.93 -7.76
CA VAL A 394 -6.52 1.68 -7.96
C VAL A 394 -5.75 1.59 -6.65
N GLU A 395 -4.81 0.65 -6.55
CA GLU A 395 -3.94 0.54 -5.38
C GLU A 395 -2.85 1.63 -5.38
N LEU A 396 -2.15 1.78 -6.50
CA LEU A 396 -1.13 2.82 -6.72
C LEU A 396 -1.48 3.63 -7.97
N TYR A 397 -1.83 4.90 -7.80
CA TYR A 397 -2.21 5.79 -8.88
C TYR A 397 -1.18 6.91 -9.09
N PHE A 398 -0.56 6.97 -10.26
CA PHE A 398 0.46 7.97 -10.60
C PHE A 398 -0.17 9.14 -11.37
N ASN A 399 -0.40 10.27 -10.71
CA ASN A 399 -1.01 11.48 -11.31
C ASN A 399 0.02 12.45 -11.93
N TYR A 400 1.26 12.39 -11.47
CA TYR A 400 2.37 13.18 -12.02
C TYR A 400 3.64 12.32 -12.06
N SER A 401 4.73 12.93 -12.51
CA SER A 401 5.91 12.21 -12.92
C SER A 401 6.89 11.90 -11.78
N GLU A 402 6.67 10.78 -11.11
CA GLU A 402 7.49 10.37 -9.97
C GLU A 402 7.77 8.86 -9.90
N ASN A 403 8.60 8.48 -8.92
CA ASN A 403 9.07 7.11 -8.74
C ASN A 403 8.46 6.49 -7.48
N PHE A 404 7.93 5.28 -7.61
CA PHE A 404 7.69 4.37 -6.50
C PHE A 404 8.81 3.32 -6.49
N LYS A 405 9.44 3.14 -5.33
CA LYS A 405 10.43 2.07 -5.13
C LYS A 405 10.04 1.27 -3.91
N GLY A 406 9.58 0.06 -4.12
CA GLY A 406 9.11 -0.85 -3.09
C GLY A 406 10.01 -2.06 -2.91
N LYS A 407 10.21 -2.50 -1.67
CA LYS A 407 10.65 -3.85 -1.35
C LYS A 407 9.62 -4.50 -0.44
N ASP A 408 9.28 -5.76 -0.67
CA ASP A 408 8.24 -6.48 0.06
C ASP A 408 6.90 -5.71 0.00
N VAL A 409 6.48 -5.26 -1.19
CA VAL A 409 5.20 -4.54 -1.38
C VAL A 409 4.19 -5.48 -2.00
N ASN A 410 3.01 -5.60 -1.37
CA ASN A 410 1.90 -6.42 -1.82
C ASN A 410 0.72 -5.53 -2.23
N LEU A 411 0.13 -5.82 -3.38
CA LEU A 411 -1.07 -5.16 -3.90
C LEU A 411 -2.19 -6.20 -4.00
N GLY A 412 -3.35 -5.94 -3.39
CA GLY A 412 -4.25 -7.03 -3.00
C GLY A 412 -5.73 -6.94 -3.34
N GLY A 413 -6.17 -5.86 -3.99
CA GLY A 413 -7.54 -5.75 -4.48
C GLY A 413 -7.78 -6.56 -5.77
N THR A 414 -9.05 -6.81 -6.09
CA THR A 414 -9.52 -7.35 -7.39
C THR A 414 -9.03 -6.51 -8.57
N ASN A 415 -8.78 -5.22 -8.30
CA ASN A 415 -8.10 -4.31 -9.21
C ASN A 415 -6.58 -4.54 -9.18
N GLY A 416 -5.91 -4.44 -8.01
CA GLY A 416 -4.51 -4.87 -7.82
C GLY A 416 -3.47 -4.19 -8.75
N TYR A 417 -3.91 -3.28 -9.62
CA TYR A 417 -3.13 -2.75 -10.71
C TYR A 417 -2.57 -1.37 -10.35
N ILE A 418 -1.52 -1.02 -11.07
CA ILE A 418 -0.88 0.29 -11.00
C ILE A 418 -1.49 1.15 -12.10
N GLY A 419 -2.24 2.18 -11.71
CA GLY A 419 -2.83 3.15 -12.64
C GLY A 419 -1.88 4.31 -12.89
N ASN A 420 -1.89 4.86 -14.10
CA ASN A 420 -1.05 6.02 -14.46
C ASN A 420 -1.84 7.03 -15.30
N TYR A 421 -1.75 8.28 -14.87
CA TYR A 421 -2.29 9.45 -15.54
C TYR A 421 -1.20 10.53 -15.60
N SER A 422 -0.29 10.44 -16.58
CA SER A 422 0.85 11.36 -16.66
C SER A 422 0.56 12.58 -17.52
N TYR A 423 0.57 13.78 -16.91
CA TYR A 423 0.39 15.04 -17.62
C TYR A 423 1.65 15.64 -18.28
N CYS A 424 2.86 15.07 -18.09
CA CYS A 424 4.08 15.67 -18.67
C CYS A 424 5.31 14.74 -18.67
N GLY A 425 6.25 15.00 -19.61
CA GLY A 425 7.40 14.16 -19.98
C GLY A 425 8.53 14.02 -18.95
N LYS A 426 8.22 13.64 -17.71
CA LYS A 426 9.19 13.23 -16.68
C LYS A 426 8.94 11.74 -16.37
N LYS A 427 10.00 10.98 -16.05
CA LYS A 427 9.94 9.52 -15.83
C LYS A 427 8.95 9.14 -14.71
N VAL A 428 7.99 8.26 -15.03
CA VAL A 428 7.20 7.49 -14.06
C VAL A 428 7.83 6.10 -13.96
N SER A 429 8.13 5.62 -12.75
CA SER A 429 8.57 4.22 -12.59
C SER A 429 8.12 3.61 -11.28
N ALA A 430 7.74 2.34 -11.32
CA ALA A 430 7.41 1.53 -10.15
C ALA A 430 8.36 0.32 -10.07
N ASP A 431 9.32 0.38 -9.15
CA ASP A 431 10.26 -0.70 -8.88
C ASP A 431 9.81 -1.49 -7.63
N ILE A 432 8.95 -2.50 -7.77
CA ILE A 432 8.37 -3.27 -6.64
C ILE A 432 8.99 -4.67 -6.50
N GLY A 433 9.92 -4.85 -5.55
CA GLY A 433 10.38 -6.20 -5.19
C GLY A 433 9.45 -6.85 -4.19
N ASN A 434 9.17 -8.15 -4.31
CA ASN A 434 8.48 -8.94 -3.29
C ASN A 434 9.43 -10.01 -2.69
N PHE A 435 9.16 -10.51 -1.48
CA PHE A 435 9.97 -11.40 -0.60
C PHE A 435 11.10 -12.26 -1.23
N GLN A 436 12.19 -11.63 -1.66
CA GLN A 436 13.28 -12.27 -2.44
C GLN A 436 12.82 -12.98 -3.73
N LYS A 437 11.56 -12.83 -4.10
CA LYS A 437 10.94 -13.19 -5.36
C LYS A 437 10.22 -11.94 -5.80
N VAL A 438 10.81 -11.19 -6.71
CA VAL A 438 9.96 -10.35 -7.54
C VAL A 438 9.07 -11.35 -8.30
N LEU A 439 7.78 -11.37 -7.95
CA LEU A 439 6.78 -12.09 -8.72
C LEU A 439 6.19 -11.09 -9.70
N GLY A 440 6.22 -11.43 -10.98
CA GLY A 440 5.69 -10.60 -12.05
C GLY A 440 6.69 -9.65 -12.69
N ASP A 441 6.26 -9.09 -13.81
CA ASP A 441 7.08 -8.26 -14.68
C ASP A 441 7.10 -6.83 -14.16
N HIS A 442 8.29 -6.31 -13.92
CA HIS A 442 8.43 -4.91 -13.59
C HIS A 442 8.39 -4.07 -14.85
N PHE A 443 7.67 -2.96 -14.77
CA PHE A 443 7.39 -2.12 -15.92
C PHE A 443 7.78 -0.68 -15.64
N GLY A 444 8.60 -0.10 -16.50
CA GLY A 444 9.02 1.30 -16.43
C GLY A 444 8.93 1.96 -17.79
N TRP A 445 8.14 3.04 -17.90
CA TRP A 445 8.15 3.90 -19.09
C TRP A 445 9.22 4.97 -18.96
N ARG A 446 10.07 5.12 -19.99
CA ARG A 446 11.03 6.24 -20.05
C ARG A 446 10.45 7.35 -20.93
N LEU A 447 9.97 8.39 -20.26
CA LEU A 447 9.49 9.62 -20.89
C LEU A 447 10.68 10.51 -21.28
N GLY A 448 11.16 10.39 -22.52
CA GLY A 448 12.15 11.30 -23.11
C GLY A 448 11.56 12.06 -24.29
N GLY A 449 11.38 13.38 -24.15
CA GLY A 449 11.03 14.27 -25.28
C GLY A 449 10.15 15.45 -24.86
N SER A 450 10.61 16.67 -25.17
CA SER A 450 9.96 17.93 -24.77
C SER A 450 8.55 18.09 -25.35
N VAL A 451 7.67 18.59 -24.48
CA VAL A 451 6.24 18.80 -24.69
C VAL A 451 5.97 19.96 -25.66
N GLY A 452 5.12 19.68 -26.65
CA GLY A 452 4.32 20.67 -27.38
C GLY A 452 3.00 20.02 -27.82
N ALA A 453 1.95 20.17 -27.00
CA ALA A 453 0.53 19.84 -27.25
C ALA A 453 0.12 18.38 -27.64
N ASN A 454 1.02 17.52 -28.09
CA ASN A 454 0.76 16.11 -28.42
C ASN A 454 1.86 15.24 -27.80
N GLY A 455 1.64 14.76 -26.57
CA GLY A 455 2.58 13.85 -25.91
C GLY A 455 2.91 12.65 -26.80
N LEU A 456 4.17 12.20 -26.75
CA LEU A 456 4.72 11.12 -27.57
C LEU A 456 4.04 9.75 -27.33
N TRP A 457 3.12 9.63 -26.38
CA TRP A 457 2.21 8.50 -26.27
C TRP A 457 0.94 8.81 -25.48
N ARG A 458 -0.09 7.97 -25.63
CA ARG A 458 -1.34 7.96 -24.83
C ARG A 458 -1.77 6.52 -24.58
N ASN A 459 -2.34 6.24 -23.41
CA ASN A 459 -3.18 5.06 -23.26
C ASN A 459 -4.42 5.29 -24.12
N VAL A 460 -4.76 4.32 -24.95
CA VAL A 460 -5.96 4.33 -25.77
C VAL A 460 -6.70 3.02 -25.57
N ASP A 461 -8.02 3.12 -25.50
CA ASP A 461 -8.86 1.95 -25.36
C ASP A 461 -9.02 1.26 -26.71
N VAL A 462 -9.19 -0.05 -26.69
CA VAL A 462 -9.59 -0.80 -27.89
C VAL A 462 -10.93 -0.26 -28.38
N GLY A 463 -10.97 0.20 -29.64
CA GLY A 463 -12.15 0.83 -30.25
C GLY A 463 -12.21 2.37 -30.14
N ASP A 464 -11.23 3.02 -29.52
CA ASP A 464 -11.06 4.47 -29.61
C ASP A 464 -10.91 4.92 -31.07
N ALA A 465 -11.25 6.19 -31.36
CA ALA A 465 -11.13 6.73 -32.71
C ALA A 465 -9.69 6.58 -33.24
N ASN A 466 -9.52 5.67 -34.21
CA ASN A 466 -8.27 5.23 -34.84
C ASN A 466 -7.46 4.15 -34.10
N ALA A 467 -7.82 3.73 -32.88
CA ALA A 467 -7.19 2.60 -32.20
C ALA A 467 -7.64 1.25 -32.83
N PRO A 468 -6.88 0.16 -32.63
CA PRO A 468 -7.34 -1.18 -33.00
C PRO A 468 -8.67 -1.51 -32.29
N SER A 469 -9.61 -2.17 -32.96
CA SER A 469 -10.84 -2.70 -32.33
C SER A 469 -10.73 -4.18 -31.94
N ALA A 470 -9.70 -4.88 -32.44
CA ALA A 470 -9.40 -6.25 -32.10
C ALA A 470 -8.22 -6.35 -31.12
N ALA A 471 -8.32 -7.29 -30.18
CA ALA A 471 -7.26 -7.57 -29.23
C ALA A 471 -6.02 -8.15 -29.90
N SER A 472 -4.85 -7.95 -29.28
CA SER A 472 -3.64 -8.61 -29.74
C SER A 472 -3.71 -10.12 -29.47
N PRO A 473 -2.85 -10.93 -30.14
CA PRO A 473 -2.70 -12.34 -29.85
C PRO A 473 -2.27 -12.69 -28.40
N ALA A 474 -1.73 -11.72 -27.64
CA ALA A 474 -1.36 -11.90 -26.23
C ALA A 474 -2.55 -11.82 -25.26
N GLY A 475 -3.77 -11.50 -25.74
CA GLY A 475 -5.01 -11.63 -24.96
C GLY A 475 -5.33 -10.49 -23.99
N SER A 476 -4.77 -9.28 -24.18
CA SER A 476 -5.16 -8.07 -23.44
C SER A 476 -6.14 -7.23 -24.28
N THR A 477 -7.32 -6.94 -23.74
CA THR A 477 -8.44 -6.36 -24.52
C THR A 477 -8.77 -4.90 -24.19
N THR A 478 -8.07 -4.25 -23.26
CA THR A 478 -8.49 -2.91 -22.79
C THR A 478 -7.44 -1.83 -22.93
N ASP A 479 -6.16 -2.12 -22.68
CA ASP A 479 -5.13 -1.08 -22.55
C ASP A 479 -4.04 -1.19 -23.62
N LEU A 480 -3.98 -0.21 -24.52
CA LEU A 480 -2.93 -0.09 -25.53
C LEU A 480 -2.11 1.18 -25.32
N ILE A 481 -0.82 1.13 -25.66
CA ILE A 481 0.01 2.34 -25.75
C ILE A 481 0.07 2.80 -27.20
N ALA A 482 -0.55 3.93 -27.50
CA ALA A 482 -0.34 4.63 -28.76
C ALA A 482 0.96 5.44 -28.67
N LEU A 483 1.98 5.11 -29.44
CA LEU A 483 3.20 5.89 -29.63
C LEU A 483 2.99 6.92 -30.76
N TYR A 484 3.20 8.19 -30.44
CA TYR A 484 3.23 9.28 -31.42
C TYR A 484 4.67 9.56 -31.84
N PRO A 485 4.94 9.68 -33.14
CA PRO A 485 6.26 10.02 -33.65
C PRO A 485 6.62 11.46 -33.30
N ASN A 486 7.91 11.73 -33.17
CA ASN A 486 8.40 13.10 -33.03
C ASN A 486 8.25 13.84 -34.38
N VAL A 487 7.75 15.07 -34.39
CA VAL A 487 7.50 15.84 -35.63
C VAL A 487 8.78 16.58 -36.03
N SER A 488 9.55 16.01 -36.96
CA SER A 488 10.78 16.62 -37.49
C SER A 488 11.08 16.12 -38.91
N GLY A 489 11.70 16.95 -39.73
CA GLY A 489 12.01 16.67 -41.15
C GLY A 489 13.38 16.01 -41.40
N TYR A 490 13.98 15.34 -40.41
CA TYR A 490 15.28 14.66 -40.54
C TYR A 490 15.11 13.15 -40.75
N GLU A 491 16.01 12.56 -41.53
CA GLU A 491 16.17 11.09 -41.67
C GLU A 491 16.84 10.47 -40.42
N PHE A 492 16.75 9.14 -40.32
CA PHE A 492 17.21 8.30 -39.20
C PHE A 492 18.60 8.66 -38.64
N ILE A 493 18.71 8.69 -37.30
CA ILE A 493 19.97 8.75 -36.56
C ILE A 493 19.87 7.77 -35.39
N GLU A 494 20.65 6.68 -35.40
CA GLU A 494 20.66 5.65 -34.35
C GLU A 494 20.93 6.24 -32.95
N ASP A 495 21.82 7.23 -32.87
CA ASP A 495 22.14 7.95 -31.62
C ASP A 495 20.93 8.72 -31.04
N TRP A 496 19.86 8.91 -31.81
CA TRP A 496 18.66 9.64 -31.40
C TRP A 496 17.49 8.69 -31.09
N ALA A 497 17.75 7.38 -31.00
CA ALA A 497 16.79 6.41 -30.52
C ALA A 497 16.30 6.78 -29.12
N VAL A 498 14.97 6.80 -28.95
CA VAL A 498 14.35 7.02 -27.65
C VAL A 498 13.90 5.67 -27.12
N LYS A 499 14.37 5.30 -25.94
CA LYS A 499 13.79 4.19 -25.18
C LYS A 499 12.42 4.62 -24.68
N VAL A 500 11.37 3.93 -25.11
CA VAL A 500 9.99 4.23 -24.72
C VAL A 500 9.53 3.34 -23.57
N ALA A 501 9.88 2.06 -23.58
CA ALA A 501 9.57 1.12 -22.50
C ALA A 501 10.79 0.31 -22.05
N GLU A 502 10.76 -0.11 -20.79
CA GLU A 502 11.73 -0.97 -20.14
C GLU A 502 10.95 -1.96 -19.26
N TRP A 503 11.08 -3.25 -19.55
CA TRP A 503 10.59 -4.34 -18.71
C TRP A 503 11.77 -5.02 -18.04
N LYS A 504 11.65 -5.30 -16.75
CA LYS A 504 12.62 -6.11 -16.02
C LYS A 504 11.98 -7.44 -15.64
N ILE A 505 12.48 -8.50 -16.26
CA ILE A 505 11.85 -9.81 -16.38
C ILE A 505 12.71 -10.85 -15.65
N TRP A 506 12.07 -11.75 -14.91
CA TRP A 506 12.77 -12.88 -14.30
C TRP A 506 12.87 -14.02 -15.32
N ALA A 507 14.06 -14.20 -15.89
CA ALA A 507 14.32 -15.27 -16.84
C ALA A 507 14.83 -16.51 -16.10
N SER A 508 14.35 -17.68 -16.48
CA SER A 508 14.91 -18.96 -16.05
C SER A 508 16.23 -19.25 -16.80
N ALA A 509 16.93 -20.32 -16.41
CA ALA A 509 18.07 -20.81 -17.20
C ALA A 509 17.63 -21.67 -18.41
N ALA A 510 16.33 -21.71 -18.73
CA ALA A 510 15.81 -22.38 -19.91
C ALA A 510 15.85 -21.43 -21.12
N ALA A 511 15.65 -22.00 -22.31
CA ALA A 511 15.48 -21.19 -23.51
C ALA A 511 14.15 -20.44 -23.45
N GLU A 512 14.20 -19.12 -23.55
CA GLU A 512 13.05 -18.23 -23.51
C GLU A 512 12.95 -17.40 -24.79
N THR A 513 11.74 -16.93 -25.07
CA THR A 513 11.42 -16.02 -26.18
C THR A 513 10.59 -14.89 -25.59
N TYR A 514 10.89 -13.66 -25.97
CA TYR A 514 10.07 -12.50 -25.60
C TYR A 514 9.50 -11.86 -26.85
N THR A 515 8.18 -11.69 -26.87
CA THR A 515 7.43 -11.16 -28.01
C THR A 515 6.61 -9.95 -27.58
N VAL A 516 6.78 -8.81 -28.25
CA VAL A 516 5.91 -7.64 -28.08
C VAL A 516 5.07 -7.47 -29.34
N TYR A 517 3.76 -7.43 -29.18
CA TYR A 517 2.82 -7.21 -30.29
C TYR A 517 2.55 -5.73 -30.50
N LEU A 518 2.42 -5.33 -31.76
CA LEU A 518 2.15 -3.96 -32.14
C LEU A 518 1.34 -3.83 -33.43
N GLN A 519 0.63 -2.72 -33.60
CA GLN A 519 0.07 -2.30 -34.89
C GLN A 519 0.74 -1.03 -35.37
N ASN A 520 1.23 -1.04 -36.60
CA ASN A 520 1.78 0.12 -37.23
C ASN A 520 0.72 0.85 -38.05
N ASN A 521 0.36 2.06 -37.63
CA ASN A 521 -0.61 2.93 -38.31
C ASN A 521 0.03 4.24 -38.78
N MET A 522 1.23 4.16 -39.33
CA MET A 522 2.08 5.29 -39.73
C MET A 522 1.96 5.67 -41.20
N GLY A 523 1.21 4.90 -41.99
CA GLY A 523 1.08 5.00 -43.44
C GLY A 523 2.31 4.51 -44.22
N VAL A 524 3.27 3.88 -43.55
CA VAL A 524 4.54 3.41 -44.11
C VAL A 524 4.97 2.10 -43.44
N THR A 525 5.75 1.28 -44.13
CA THR A 525 6.46 0.16 -43.51
C THR A 525 7.55 0.68 -42.57
N LEU A 526 7.65 0.10 -41.36
CA LEU A 526 8.75 0.32 -40.44
C LEU A 526 9.77 -0.82 -40.56
N ASN A 527 11.04 -0.56 -40.26
CA ASN A 527 12.14 -1.53 -40.38
C ASN A 527 12.35 -2.09 -41.81
N ASP A 528 12.24 -1.21 -42.82
CA ASP A 528 12.30 -1.56 -44.26
C ASP A 528 13.73 -1.98 -44.73
N THR A 529 14.80 -1.50 -44.09
CA THR A 529 16.18 -1.88 -44.47
C THR A 529 16.85 -2.72 -43.39
N THR A 530 16.72 -2.35 -42.13
CA THR A 530 17.25 -3.09 -40.99
C THR A 530 16.26 -3.14 -39.83
N ALA A 531 16.37 -4.19 -39.01
CA ALA A 531 15.51 -4.43 -37.85
C ALA A 531 15.62 -3.36 -36.74
N LYS A 532 16.55 -2.40 -36.87
CA LYS A 532 16.78 -1.29 -35.93
C LYS A 532 16.53 0.09 -36.55
N ASP A 533 15.98 0.15 -37.77
CA ASP A 533 15.80 1.44 -38.43
C ASP A 533 14.79 2.31 -37.71
N ASN A 534 13.72 1.72 -37.15
CA ASN A 534 12.55 2.49 -36.74
C ASN A 534 12.02 2.11 -35.36
N ILE A 535 11.89 0.81 -35.08
CA ILE A 535 11.39 0.29 -33.81
C ILE A 535 12.03 -1.07 -33.53
N TRP A 536 12.51 -1.30 -32.32
CA TRP A 536 13.13 -2.59 -31.98
C TRP A 536 13.07 -2.89 -30.49
N LEU A 537 13.16 -4.18 -30.17
CA LEU A 537 13.44 -4.65 -28.83
C LEU A 537 14.94 -4.85 -28.64
N LYS A 538 15.40 -4.60 -27.44
CA LYS A 538 16.71 -5.02 -26.94
C LYS A 538 16.54 -5.79 -25.65
N LEU A 539 17.09 -6.99 -25.57
CA LEU A 539 17.19 -7.78 -24.35
C LEU A 539 18.62 -7.73 -23.83
N THR A 540 18.80 -7.46 -22.54
CA THR A 540 20.08 -7.60 -21.84
C THR A 540 19.96 -8.63 -20.73
N TYR A 541 20.77 -9.68 -20.74
CA TYR A 541 20.73 -10.76 -19.75
C TYR A 541 22.14 -11.27 -19.40
N ILE A 542 22.26 -12.09 -18.36
CA ILE A 542 23.52 -12.73 -17.97
C ILE A 542 23.72 -13.99 -18.81
N ASP A 543 24.72 -13.96 -19.69
CA ASP A 543 24.96 -15.01 -20.69
C ASP A 543 26.02 -16.01 -20.22
N THR A 544 27.06 -15.54 -19.53
CA THR A 544 28.11 -16.41 -19.00
C THR A 544 28.66 -15.89 -17.67
N TYR A 545 29.22 -16.80 -16.87
CA TYR A 545 30.05 -16.49 -15.72
C TYR A 545 31.48 -16.88 -16.05
N ASP A 546 32.41 -15.95 -15.90
CA ASP A 546 33.84 -16.26 -16.01
C ASP A 546 34.32 -16.92 -14.71
N ASP A 547 33.82 -16.46 -13.56
CA ASP A 547 33.97 -17.10 -12.25
C ASP A 547 32.83 -16.75 -11.26
N ALA A 548 33.01 -17.02 -9.97
CA ALA A 548 32.00 -16.76 -8.93
C ALA A 548 31.79 -15.26 -8.61
N THR A 549 32.56 -14.35 -9.22
CA THR A 549 32.58 -12.91 -8.96
C THR A 549 32.40 -12.05 -10.22
N GLU A 550 32.63 -12.61 -11.40
CA GLU A 550 32.57 -11.92 -12.69
C GLU A 550 31.59 -12.60 -13.66
N TYR A 551 30.67 -11.81 -14.22
CA TYR A 551 29.69 -12.26 -15.20
C TYR A 551 29.71 -11.37 -16.44
N ASN A 552 29.42 -11.96 -17.60
CA ASN A 552 29.25 -11.25 -18.86
C ASN A 552 27.76 -11.10 -19.19
N LYS A 553 27.40 -9.90 -19.66
CA LYS A 553 26.07 -9.60 -20.15
C LYS A 553 26.06 -9.62 -21.67
N THR A 554 25.03 -10.22 -22.25
CA THR A 554 24.80 -10.21 -23.70
C THR A 554 23.58 -9.35 -24.01
N GLU A 555 23.70 -8.58 -25.09
CA GLU A 555 22.59 -7.83 -25.68
C GLU A 555 22.10 -8.57 -26.93
N LEU A 556 20.80 -8.85 -26.99
CA LEU A 556 20.12 -9.37 -28.17
C LEU A 556 19.10 -8.34 -28.64
N PHE A 557 18.80 -8.36 -29.94
CA PHE A 557 17.88 -7.43 -30.57
C PHE A 557 16.82 -8.22 -31.35
N SER A 558 15.63 -7.63 -31.47
CA SER A 558 14.60 -8.13 -32.40
C SER A 558 15.14 -8.12 -33.83
N THR A 559 14.70 -9.09 -34.64
CA THR A 559 15.24 -9.30 -36.00
C THR A 559 14.26 -8.94 -37.11
N GLU A 560 13.06 -8.53 -36.75
CA GLU A 560 11.99 -8.26 -37.69
C GLU A 560 12.32 -7.05 -38.58
N ILE A 561 12.42 -7.37 -39.86
CA ILE A 561 12.41 -6.44 -40.98
C ILE A 561 10.98 -6.50 -41.55
N ASP A 562 10.44 -5.36 -41.98
CA ASP A 562 9.07 -5.21 -42.50
C ASP A 562 7.94 -5.30 -41.47
N ILE A 563 7.89 -4.34 -40.53
CA ILE A 563 6.68 -4.07 -39.75
C ILE A 563 5.72 -3.27 -40.63
N LEU A 564 4.72 -3.94 -41.19
CA LEU A 564 3.90 -3.41 -42.27
C LEU A 564 2.92 -2.36 -41.76
N GLN A 565 2.54 -1.44 -42.64
CA GLN A 565 1.38 -0.60 -42.34
C GLN A 565 0.17 -1.52 -42.22
N ARG A 566 -0.53 -1.43 -41.08
CA ARG A 566 -1.73 -2.22 -40.83
C ARG A 566 -2.75 -2.05 -41.96
N ALA A 567 -3.28 -3.17 -42.46
CA ALA A 567 -4.33 -3.18 -43.46
C ALA A 567 -5.70 -2.84 -42.86
N ASP A 568 -5.93 -3.30 -41.64
CA ASP A 568 -7.11 -3.07 -40.81
C ASP A 568 -6.73 -3.09 -39.33
N ASP A 569 -7.70 -3.22 -38.45
CA ASP A 569 -7.54 -3.21 -37.01
C ASP A 569 -7.35 -4.61 -36.38
N GLU A 570 -7.31 -5.67 -37.18
CA GLU A 570 -6.92 -7.03 -36.77
C GLU A 570 -5.44 -7.34 -37.10
N ASP A 571 -4.79 -6.49 -37.88
CA ASP A 571 -3.44 -6.68 -38.40
C ASP A 571 -2.34 -6.34 -37.37
N TRP A 572 -2.02 -7.33 -36.54
CA TRP A 572 -0.97 -7.27 -35.51
C TRP A 572 0.37 -7.83 -36.03
N ASP A 573 1.40 -7.01 -35.92
CA ASP A 573 2.80 -7.39 -36.07
C ASP A 573 3.44 -7.71 -34.72
N SER A 574 4.68 -8.19 -34.74
CA SER A 574 5.43 -8.49 -33.53
C SER A 574 6.91 -8.14 -33.65
N LEU A 575 7.53 -7.86 -32.52
CA LEU A 575 8.99 -7.83 -32.36
C LEU A 575 9.37 -8.98 -31.43
N THR A 576 10.28 -9.84 -31.87
CA THR A 576 10.60 -11.08 -31.16
C THR A 576 12.10 -11.19 -30.92
N ILE A 577 12.47 -11.52 -29.68
CA ILE A 577 13.81 -11.98 -29.34
C ILE A 577 13.72 -13.47 -29.02
N ALA A 578 14.04 -14.30 -30.01
CA ALA A 578 13.83 -15.74 -29.93
C ALA A 578 15.01 -16.47 -29.28
N SER A 579 14.68 -17.52 -28.52
CA SER A 579 15.59 -18.62 -28.14
C SER A 579 16.88 -18.18 -27.44
N HIS A 580 16.78 -17.30 -26.45
CA HIS A 580 17.92 -16.94 -25.59
C HIS A 580 17.94 -17.83 -24.35
N THR A 581 19.11 -18.20 -23.85
CA THR A 581 19.25 -19.08 -22.68
C THR A 581 20.20 -18.42 -21.69
N PRO A 582 19.68 -17.76 -20.65
CA PRO A 582 20.52 -17.20 -19.60
C PRO A 582 21.40 -18.27 -18.94
N ALA A 583 22.65 -17.94 -18.62
CA ALA A 583 23.54 -18.87 -17.91
C ALA A 583 23.00 -19.28 -16.55
N VAL A 584 22.24 -18.40 -15.91
CA VAL A 584 21.56 -18.66 -14.64
C VAL A 584 20.19 -18.03 -14.67
N ALA A 585 19.27 -18.58 -13.87
CA ALA A 585 18.02 -17.90 -13.60
C ALA A 585 18.30 -16.55 -12.92
N GLY A 586 17.75 -15.47 -13.46
CA GLY A 586 18.05 -14.12 -13.01
C GLY A 586 17.37 -13.04 -13.82
N TRP A 587 17.74 -11.79 -13.54
CA TRP A 587 17.12 -10.63 -14.18
C TRP A 587 17.61 -10.43 -15.62
N ALA A 588 16.66 -10.37 -16.54
CA ALA A 588 16.83 -9.83 -17.87
C ALA A 588 16.11 -8.47 -17.99
N ILE A 589 16.62 -7.60 -18.86
CA ILE A 589 16.05 -6.28 -19.12
C ILE A 589 15.66 -6.23 -20.59
N LEU A 590 14.36 -6.17 -20.86
CA LEU A 590 13.80 -5.96 -22.19
C LEU A 590 13.50 -4.47 -22.37
N GLU A 591 13.91 -3.88 -23.48
CA GLU A 591 13.78 -2.45 -23.75
C GLU A 591 13.20 -2.23 -25.14
N LEU A 592 12.16 -1.41 -25.25
CA LEU A 592 11.60 -0.99 -26.55
C LEU A 592 12.14 0.39 -26.91
N TYR A 593 12.69 0.49 -28.12
CA TYR A 593 13.22 1.72 -28.68
C TYR A 593 12.43 2.13 -29.92
N ILE A 594 12.30 3.44 -30.12
CA ILE A 594 11.77 4.05 -31.34
C ILE A 594 12.72 5.13 -31.84
N SER A 595 12.90 5.21 -33.16
CA SER A 595 13.74 6.20 -33.83
C SER A 595 13.05 6.86 -35.03
N LYS A 596 11.88 6.37 -35.47
CA LYS A 596 11.17 6.89 -36.66
C LYS A 596 10.51 8.24 -36.39
N TYR A 597 10.69 9.15 -37.35
CA TYR A 597 9.98 10.41 -37.49
C TYR A 597 8.98 10.31 -38.66
N VAL A 598 7.69 10.59 -38.43
CA VAL A 598 6.71 10.80 -39.51
C VAL A 598 5.76 11.94 -39.12
N ALA A 599 5.18 12.59 -40.13
CA ALA A 599 4.31 13.76 -39.94
C ALA A 599 2.91 13.42 -39.36
N SER A 600 2.49 12.15 -39.45
CA SER A 600 1.17 11.68 -39.03
C SER A 600 1.16 10.17 -38.82
N GLY A 601 0.28 9.69 -37.94
CA GLY A 601 0.11 8.26 -37.64
C GLY A 601 0.56 7.90 -36.23
N GLN A 602 0.34 6.64 -35.85
CA GLN A 602 0.61 6.11 -34.51
C GLN A 602 1.09 4.66 -34.61
N ILE A 603 1.84 4.20 -33.62
CA ILE A 603 2.12 2.77 -33.42
C ILE A 603 1.39 2.37 -32.14
N TYR A 604 0.55 1.33 -32.18
CA TYR A 604 -0.09 0.80 -30.99
C TYR A 604 0.72 -0.37 -30.46
N ILE A 605 1.07 -0.36 -29.19
CA ILE A 605 1.81 -1.43 -28.52
C ILE A 605 0.88 -2.12 -27.52
N ASP A 606 0.84 -3.45 -27.55
CA ASP A 606 0.31 -4.20 -26.41
C ASP A 606 1.39 -4.23 -25.33
N PRO A 607 1.13 -3.70 -24.12
CA PRO A 607 2.10 -3.72 -23.03
C PRO A 607 2.40 -5.13 -22.51
N ARG A 608 1.54 -6.12 -22.80
CA ARG A 608 1.79 -7.53 -22.49
C ARG A 608 2.71 -8.13 -23.53
N TRP A 609 3.70 -8.85 -23.04
CA TRP A 609 4.61 -9.63 -23.86
C TRP A 609 4.36 -11.11 -23.62
N ALA A 610 4.62 -11.93 -24.63
CA ALA A 610 4.42 -13.38 -24.62
C ALA A 610 5.73 -14.14 -24.69
#